data_AF-A0A4U7CDM8-F1
#
_entry.id   AF-A0A4U7CDM8-F1
#
_cell.length_a   1.000
_cell.length_b   1.000
_cell.length_c   1.000
_cell.angle_alpha   90.00
_cell.angle_beta   90.00
_cell.angle_gamma   90.00
#
_symmetry.space_group_name_H-M   'P 1'
#
loop_
_entity.id
_entity.type
_entity.pdbx_description
1 polymer ?
#
loop_
_entity_poly.entity_id
_entity_poly.type
_entity_poly.pdbx_seq_one_letter_code
_entity_poly.pdbx_strand_id
1 'polypeptide(L)'
;MTRLRSALAPDRADAVAAWAVTAGLVAAVGRFLLVGEPDWAAFTALLALVAVVVPVATRDPAVTVPAELLAAAAVPVAVRAAGALPGATPFVAAAALGLLVAVVLDAFTSLSMTPRFAAVFVVVATMAAAGAWAVGSWVLDAVAGTSFVGTADDLMWDLIVATAVGVGAGVLFDVYCHVSGRIERLRPDADAADADRAVGGDAGSGARLVGALQAVLLGIAAIAVARGDATLLVNSAVPLGITLVPALLRRQYGYAMDARLVAWIAGASTLHAVGALALYGAFGWYDSLAHTFSAGLVAGAGYALARSVERHSDAVAFTREFRATFVVLFVLAVGVAWEVLEFASGGLAAVTGGEAVLAQYGTTDIVNDLAFNTVGAVLVAAFASAHFEGLAARLAGRVGALVGGGD
;
A
#
# COMPACT_ATOMS: atom_id res chain seq x y z
N MET A 1 2.55 21.20 19.36
CA MET A 1 2.11 20.38 18.22
C MET A 1 1.73 21.30 17.07
N THR A 2 2.62 21.52 16.10
CA THR A 2 2.25 22.19 14.85
C THR A 2 1.61 21.14 13.95
N ARG A 3 0.28 21.16 13.85
CA ARG A 3 -0.45 20.42 12.81
C ARG A 3 0.13 20.83 11.44
N LEU A 4 0.23 19.94 10.43
CA LEU A 4 0.64 20.37 9.08
C LEU A 4 -0.31 21.46 8.51
N ARG A 5 -1.50 21.65 9.12
CA ARG A 5 -2.34 22.84 8.95
C ARG A 5 -1.62 24.19 9.07
N SER A 6 -0.53 24.31 9.84
CA SER A 6 0.24 25.56 9.89
C SER A 6 1.03 25.83 8.61
N ALA A 7 1.27 24.81 7.77
CA ALA A 7 1.89 24.95 6.45
C ALA A 7 0.88 25.40 5.38
N LEU A 8 -0.43 25.28 5.64
CA LEU A 8 -1.51 25.79 4.78
C LEU A 8 -2.10 27.11 5.28
N ALA A 9 -1.46 27.76 6.26
CA ALA A 9 -1.93 29.04 6.74
C ALA A 9 -1.86 30.04 5.57
N PRO A 10 -2.91 30.86 5.35
CA PRO A 10 -2.97 31.75 4.20
C PRO A 10 -1.79 32.73 4.23
N ASP A 11 -0.83 32.48 3.35
CA ASP A 11 0.26 33.38 3.02
C ASP A 11 0.14 33.74 1.54
N ARG A 12 0.00 35.03 1.25
CA ARG A 12 -0.16 35.51 -0.13
C ARG A 12 1.07 35.23 -0.99
N ALA A 13 2.27 35.23 -0.41
CA ALA A 13 3.48 34.96 -1.17
C ALA A 13 3.53 33.48 -1.59
N ASP A 14 3.24 32.58 -0.65
CA ASP A 14 3.18 31.14 -0.89
C ASP A 14 2.07 30.78 -1.90
N ALA A 15 0.87 31.36 -1.74
CA ALA A 15 -0.23 31.12 -2.67
C ALA A 15 0.10 31.57 -4.11
N VAL A 16 0.72 32.74 -4.28
CA VAL A 16 1.16 33.22 -5.61
C VAL A 16 2.20 32.27 -6.22
N ALA A 17 3.16 31.80 -5.42
CA ALA A 17 4.16 30.84 -5.90
C ALA A 17 3.51 29.50 -6.28
N ALA A 18 2.59 28.97 -5.47
CA ALA A 18 1.86 27.74 -5.76
C ALA A 18 1.02 27.84 -7.05
N TRP A 19 0.33 28.96 -7.27
CA TRP A 19 -0.42 29.20 -8.52
C TRP A 19 0.49 29.34 -9.73
N ALA A 20 1.66 29.96 -9.59
CA ALA A 20 2.64 30.05 -10.66
C ALA A 20 3.16 28.66 -11.08
N VAL A 21 3.47 27.79 -10.11
CA VAL A 21 3.86 26.40 -10.38
C VAL A 21 2.71 25.64 -11.04
N THR A 22 1.47 25.80 -10.55
CA THR A 22 0.28 25.16 -11.12
C THR A 22 0.05 25.56 -12.59
N ALA A 23 0.19 26.84 -12.91
CA ALA A 23 0.10 27.32 -14.30
C ALA A 23 1.20 26.72 -15.18
N GLY A 24 2.42 26.58 -14.64
CA GLY A 24 3.53 25.88 -15.31
C GLY A 24 3.22 24.42 -15.61
N LEU A 25 2.61 23.69 -14.66
CA LEU A 25 2.16 22.31 -14.87
C LEU A 25 1.12 22.23 -15.99
N VAL A 26 0.11 23.10 -16.00
CA VAL A 26 -0.91 23.15 -17.07
C VAL A 26 -0.28 23.43 -18.43
N ALA A 27 0.68 24.34 -18.51
CA ALA A 27 1.43 24.59 -19.75
C ALA A 27 2.24 23.36 -20.19
N ALA A 28 2.85 22.65 -19.25
CA ALA A 28 3.60 21.42 -19.52
C ALA A 28 2.69 20.31 -20.07
N VAL A 29 1.45 20.17 -19.58
CA VAL A 29 0.45 19.25 -20.16
C VAL A 29 0.28 19.53 -21.66
N GLY A 30 0.03 20.80 -22.03
CA GLY A 30 -0.11 21.19 -23.43
C GLY A 30 1.14 20.87 -24.26
N ARG A 31 2.33 21.12 -23.71
CA ARG A 31 3.60 20.81 -24.37
C ARG A 31 3.78 19.31 -24.59
N PHE A 32 3.49 18.47 -23.61
CA PHE A 32 3.58 17.01 -23.74
C PHE A 32 2.64 16.46 -24.82
N LEU A 33 1.40 16.97 -24.88
CA LEU A 33 0.47 16.61 -25.95
C LEU A 33 0.99 17.00 -27.34
N LEU A 34 1.63 18.17 -27.46
CA LEU A 34 2.20 18.64 -28.74
C LEU A 34 3.40 17.82 -29.21
N VAL A 35 4.21 17.28 -28.28
CA VAL A 35 5.40 16.48 -28.58
C VAL A 35 5.05 14.98 -28.73
N GLY A 36 3.80 14.60 -28.50
CA GLY A 36 3.35 13.21 -28.63
C GLY A 36 3.72 12.33 -27.44
N GLU A 37 3.80 12.91 -26.24
CA GLU A 37 4.05 12.20 -24.96
C GLU A 37 2.77 12.22 -24.08
N PRO A 38 1.70 11.50 -24.47
CA PRO A 38 0.41 11.55 -23.78
C PRO A 38 0.44 10.95 -22.36
N ASP A 39 1.35 10.02 -22.10
CA ASP A 39 1.64 9.45 -20.78
C ASP A 39 2.04 10.55 -19.78
N TRP A 40 2.97 11.41 -20.18
CA TRP A 40 3.43 12.54 -19.38
C TRP A 40 2.42 13.67 -19.27
N ALA A 41 1.61 13.88 -20.32
CA ALA A 41 0.50 14.82 -20.26
C ALA A 41 -0.52 14.39 -19.20
N ALA A 42 -0.91 13.11 -19.20
CA ALA A 42 -1.85 12.55 -18.22
C ALA A 42 -1.31 12.64 -16.78
N PHE A 43 -0.06 12.24 -16.58
CA PHE A 43 0.60 12.33 -15.28
C PHE A 43 0.68 13.78 -14.77
N THR A 44 1.09 14.72 -15.63
CA THR A 44 1.21 16.15 -15.28
C THR A 44 -0.17 16.77 -14.97
N ALA A 45 -1.21 16.34 -15.67
CA ALA A 45 -2.57 16.77 -15.41
C ALA A 45 -3.07 16.30 -14.03
N LEU A 46 -2.69 15.09 -13.60
CA LEU A 46 -3.00 14.58 -12.26
C LEU A 46 -2.33 15.42 -11.17
N LEU A 47 -1.06 15.80 -11.33
CA LEU A 47 -0.37 16.73 -10.43
C LEU A 47 -1.07 18.09 -10.33
N ALA A 48 -1.43 18.67 -11.48
CA ALA A 48 -2.16 19.94 -11.53
C ALA A 48 -3.53 19.82 -10.84
N LEU A 49 -4.23 18.70 -11.01
CA LEU A 49 -5.50 18.42 -10.34
C LEU A 49 -5.33 18.42 -8.81
N VAL A 50 -4.30 17.74 -8.30
CA VAL A 50 -4.02 17.70 -6.86
C VAL A 50 -3.69 19.09 -6.31
N ALA A 51 -2.95 19.91 -7.06
CA ALA A 51 -2.64 21.28 -6.67
C ALA A 51 -3.90 22.15 -6.51
N VAL A 52 -4.91 21.96 -7.38
CA VAL A 52 -6.16 22.74 -7.34
C VAL A 52 -7.23 22.17 -6.42
N VAL A 53 -7.12 20.90 -5.99
CA VAL A 53 -8.09 20.28 -5.06
C VAL A 53 -8.24 21.10 -3.78
N VAL A 54 -7.13 21.57 -3.22
CA VAL A 54 -7.11 22.34 -1.97
C VAL A 54 -7.89 23.66 -2.07
N PRO A 55 -7.55 24.60 -2.97
CA PRO A 55 -8.27 25.87 -3.10
C PRO A 55 -9.73 25.70 -3.53
N VAL A 56 -10.04 24.65 -4.31
CA VAL A 56 -11.41 24.33 -4.70
C VAL A 56 -12.23 23.82 -3.51
N ALA A 57 -11.66 22.93 -2.70
CA ALA A 57 -12.34 22.35 -1.53
C ALA A 57 -12.55 23.39 -0.41
N THR A 58 -11.59 24.30 -0.21
CA THR A 58 -11.71 25.41 0.77
C THR A 58 -12.57 26.55 0.27
N ARG A 59 -12.79 26.64 -1.05
CA ARG A 59 -13.38 27.81 -1.73
C ARG A 59 -12.60 29.11 -1.48
N ASP A 60 -11.30 29.00 -1.21
CA ASP A 60 -10.41 30.14 -0.99
C ASP A 60 -9.11 29.95 -1.81
N PRO A 61 -8.88 30.77 -2.86
CA PRO A 61 -7.68 30.67 -3.69
C PRO A 61 -6.39 31.06 -2.97
N ALA A 62 -6.47 31.68 -1.78
CA ALA A 62 -5.32 31.99 -0.94
C ALA A 62 -4.88 30.81 -0.06
N VAL A 63 -5.66 29.73 0.00
CA VAL A 63 -5.30 28.50 0.71
C VAL A 63 -4.87 27.46 -0.33
N THR A 64 -3.57 27.27 -0.46
CA THR A 64 -2.94 26.35 -1.42
C THR A 64 -2.09 25.31 -0.70
N VAL A 65 -1.64 24.28 -1.42
CA VAL A 65 -0.52 23.43 -0.96
C VAL A 65 0.76 24.27 -0.83
N PRO A 66 1.71 23.91 0.06
CA PRO A 66 2.96 24.65 0.22
C PRO A 66 3.72 24.71 -1.10
N ALA A 67 4.14 25.91 -1.52
CA ALA A 67 4.72 26.09 -2.84
C ALA A 67 6.03 25.32 -3.02
N GLU A 68 6.81 25.10 -1.96
CA GLU A 68 8.07 24.35 -2.03
C GLU A 68 7.82 22.87 -2.34
N LEU A 69 6.75 22.30 -1.76
CA LEU A 69 6.37 20.90 -2.03
C LEU A 69 5.81 20.74 -3.43
N LEU A 70 4.98 21.70 -3.87
CA LEU A 70 4.46 21.69 -5.23
C LEU A 70 5.56 21.93 -6.27
N ALA A 71 6.51 22.82 -5.99
CA ALA A 71 7.69 23.04 -6.81
C ALA A 71 8.56 21.78 -6.88
N ALA A 72 8.81 21.11 -5.75
CA ALA A 72 9.53 19.85 -5.72
C ALA A 72 8.83 18.78 -6.59
N ALA A 73 7.49 18.73 -6.59
CA ALA A 73 6.72 17.85 -7.46
C ALA A 73 6.72 18.25 -8.94
N ALA A 74 6.92 19.53 -9.25
CA ALA A 74 7.01 20.05 -10.60
C ALA A 74 8.42 19.94 -11.21
N VAL A 75 9.48 19.82 -10.39
CA VAL A 75 10.87 19.67 -10.87
C VAL A 75 11.02 18.51 -11.87
N PRO A 76 10.51 17.29 -11.59
CA PRO A 76 10.56 16.19 -12.55
C PRO A 76 9.85 16.55 -13.86
N VAL A 77 8.64 17.09 -13.80
CA VAL A 77 7.89 17.52 -14.98
C VAL A 77 8.70 18.50 -15.83
N ALA A 78 9.38 19.47 -15.19
CA ALA A 78 10.23 20.44 -15.86
C ALA A 78 11.49 19.79 -16.48
N VAL A 79 12.13 18.84 -15.77
CA VAL A 79 13.29 18.09 -16.25
C VAL A 79 12.94 17.26 -17.49
N ARG A 80 11.82 16.52 -17.45
CA ARG A 80 11.31 15.79 -18.62
C ARG A 80 10.95 16.77 -19.74
N ALA A 81 10.36 17.91 -19.41
CA ALA A 81 9.97 18.91 -20.39
C ALA A 81 11.16 19.54 -21.14
N ALA A 82 12.33 19.58 -20.49
CA ALA A 82 13.58 20.00 -21.08
C ALA A 82 14.30 18.88 -21.87
N GLY A 83 13.74 17.66 -21.91
CA GLY A 83 14.34 16.50 -22.58
C GLY A 83 15.47 15.85 -21.78
N ALA A 84 15.57 16.10 -20.47
CA ALA A 84 16.63 15.58 -19.61
C ALA A 84 16.14 14.39 -18.75
N LEU A 85 17.06 13.45 -18.45
CA LEU A 85 16.88 12.33 -17.50
C LEU A 85 15.62 11.45 -17.68
N PRO A 86 15.23 11.04 -18.91
CA PRO A 86 13.90 10.51 -19.21
C PRO A 86 13.47 9.27 -18.40
N GLY A 87 14.40 8.46 -17.89
CA GLY A 87 14.11 7.23 -17.14
C GLY A 87 13.87 7.40 -15.62
N ALA A 88 14.37 8.46 -14.98
CA ALA A 88 14.19 8.66 -13.53
C ALA A 88 12.98 9.54 -13.20
N THR A 89 12.54 10.34 -14.18
CA THR A 89 11.61 11.44 -13.97
C THR A 89 10.19 11.03 -13.54
N PRO A 90 9.56 9.96 -14.07
CA PRO A 90 8.18 9.61 -13.70
C PRO A 90 8.05 9.27 -12.22
N PHE A 91 9.07 8.59 -11.67
CA PHE A 91 9.08 8.08 -10.31
C PHE A 91 9.29 9.16 -9.26
N VAL A 92 10.16 10.13 -9.54
CA VAL A 92 10.34 11.30 -8.66
C VAL A 92 9.05 12.11 -8.62
N ALA A 93 8.34 12.17 -9.73
CA ALA A 93 7.07 12.86 -9.80
C ALA A 93 5.96 12.10 -9.03
N ALA A 94 5.92 10.77 -9.11
CA ALA A 94 5.00 9.93 -8.34
C ALA A 94 5.27 10.02 -6.82
N ALA A 95 6.53 10.02 -6.39
CA ALA A 95 6.88 10.18 -4.99
C ALA A 95 6.49 11.57 -4.45
N ALA A 96 6.71 12.62 -5.25
CA ALA A 96 6.30 13.96 -4.88
C ALA A 96 4.77 14.12 -4.85
N LEU A 97 4.04 13.43 -5.73
CA LEU A 97 2.58 13.33 -5.65
C LEU A 97 2.13 12.61 -4.38
N GLY A 98 2.78 11.50 -4.02
CA GLY A 98 2.50 10.77 -2.78
C GLY A 98 2.70 11.65 -1.54
N LEU A 99 3.76 12.46 -1.52
CA LEU A 99 4.02 13.45 -0.48
C LEU A 99 2.95 14.55 -0.44
N LEU A 100 2.57 15.10 -1.61
CA LEU A 100 1.51 16.09 -1.71
C LEU A 100 0.17 15.55 -1.20
N VAL A 101 -0.19 14.32 -1.59
CA VAL A 101 -1.41 13.65 -1.10
C VAL A 101 -1.33 13.42 0.41
N ALA A 102 -0.19 12.97 0.94
CA ALA A 102 0.00 12.81 2.39
C ALA A 102 -0.24 14.13 3.14
N VAL A 103 0.31 15.23 2.62
CA VAL A 103 0.17 16.57 3.20
C VAL A 103 -1.27 17.08 3.09
N VAL A 104 -1.92 16.91 1.94
CA VAL A 104 -3.33 17.27 1.76
C VAL A 104 -4.22 16.45 2.69
N LEU A 105 -3.96 15.16 2.86
CA LEU A 105 -4.70 14.31 3.78
C LEU A 105 -4.51 14.77 5.23
N ASP A 106 -3.29 14.98 5.72
CA ASP A 106 -3.06 15.48 7.10
C ASP A 106 -3.73 16.84 7.35
N ALA A 107 -3.67 17.72 6.35
CA ALA A 107 -4.27 19.04 6.42
C ALA A 107 -5.80 19.05 6.51
N PHE A 108 -6.45 18.31 5.61
CA PHE A 108 -7.89 18.36 5.38
C PHE A 108 -8.68 17.35 6.20
N THR A 109 -8.00 16.47 6.91
CA THR A 109 -8.63 15.51 7.81
C THR A 109 -8.22 15.78 9.26
N SER A 110 -8.71 14.96 10.19
CA SER A 110 -8.22 14.94 11.58
C SER A 110 -6.99 14.05 11.73
N LEU A 111 -6.33 13.68 10.62
CA LEU A 111 -5.13 12.86 10.64
C LEU A 111 -4.01 13.63 11.35
N SER A 112 -3.33 12.92 12.25
CA SER A 112 -2.05 13.35 12.79
C SER A 112 -1.09 12.19 12.58
N MET A 113 0.16 12.47 12.17
CA MET A 113 1.16 11.44 11.89
C MET A 113 2.52 11.84 12.44
N THR A 114 3.30 10.86 12.90
CA THR A 114 4.71 11.11 13.23
C THR A 114 5.53 11.24 11.94
N PRO A 115 6.66 11.98 11.94
CA PRO A 115 7.54 12.09 10.76
C PRO A 115 7.98 10.73 10.20
N ARG A 116 8.29 9.77 11.08
CA ARG A 116 8.65 8.41 10.69
C ARG A 116 7.48 7.65 10.05
N PHE A 117 6.27 7.80 10.58
CA PHE A 117 5.09 7.19 9.96
C PHE A 117 4.83 7.83 8.59
N ALA A 118 4.93 9.15 8.48
CA ALA A 118 4.79 9.85 7.21
C ALA A 118 5.86 9.44 6.19
N ALA A 119 7.11 9.23 6.61
CA ALA A 119 8.17 8.69 5.75
C ALA A 119 7.83 7.30 5.22
N VAL A 120 7.39 6.37 6.08
CA VAL A 120 6.93 5.04 5.65
C VAL A 120 5.71 5.13 4.75
N PHE A 121 4.77 6.02 5.06
CA PHE A 121 3.59 6.26 4.24
C PHE A 121 3.97 6.76 2.84
N VAL A 122 4.98 7.63 2.71
CA VAL A 122 5.49 8.08 1.40
C VAL A 122 6.03 6.90 0.60
N VAL A 123 6.80 5.99 1.21
CA VAL A 123 7.29 4.78 0.51
C VAL A 123 6.10 3.95 0.02
N VAL A 124 5.16 3.63 0.92
CA VAL A 124 3.97 2.82 0.61
C VAL A 124 3.13 3.47 -0.48
N ALA A 125 2.85 4.77 -0.37
CA ALA A 125 2.06 5.51 -1.34
C ALA A 125 2.74 5.59 -2.70
N THR A 126 4.08 5.74 -2.75
CA THR A 126 4.84 5.79 -3.99
C THR A 126 4.79 4.44 -4.72
N MET A 127 5.05 3.34 -4.00
CA MET A 127 4.98 2.00 -4.56
C MET A 127 3.57 1.66 -5.02
N ALA A 128 2.56 1.98 -4.19
CA ALA A 128 1.16 1.77 -4.55
C ALA A 128 0.75 2.58 -5.78
N ALA A 129 1.17 3.85 -5.88
CA ALA A 129 0.89 4.67 -7.05
C ALA A 129 1.53 4.11 -8.32
N ALA A 130 2.76 3.61 -8.24
CA ALA A 130 3.44 2.95 -9.36
C ALA A 130 2.71 1.68 -9.80
N GLY A 131 2.31 0.83 -8.86
CA GLY A 131 1.52 -0.37 -9.15
C GLY A 131 0.16 -0.04 -9.77
N ALA A 132 -0.55 0.97 -9.24
CA ALA A 132 -1.83 1.43 -9.78
C ALA A 132 -1.68 2.01 -11.20
N TRP A 133 -0.60 2.75 -11.44
CA TRP A 133 -0.28 3.30 -12.76
C TRP A 133 0.02 2.19 -13.77
N ALA A 134 0.77 1.16 -13.39
CA ALA A 134 1.02 0.00 -14.24
C ALA A 134 -0.28 -0.69 -14.66
N VAL A 135 -1.17 -0.97 -13.70
CA VAL A 135 -2.49 -1.57 -13.97
C VAL A 135 -3.34 -0.66 -14.86
N GLY A 136 -3.41 0.65 -14.56
CA GLY A 136 -4.18 1.61 -15.35
C GLY A 136 -3.68 1.75 -16.78
N SER A 137 -2.36 1.78 -16.97
CA SER A 137 -1.72 1.88 -18.28
C SER A 137 -1.99 0.63 -19.11
N TRP A 138 -1.90 -0.55 -18.51
CA TRP A 138 -2.22 -1.80 -19.17
C TRP A 138 -3.70 -1.89 -19.59
N VAL A 139 -4.61 -1.41 -18.75
CA VAL A 139 -6.05 -1.34 -19.09
C VAL A 139 -6.28 -0.38 -20.26
N LEU A 140 -5.59 0.77 -20.28
CA LEU A 140 -5.66 1.70 -21.41
C LEU A 140 -5.11 1.08 -22.69
N ASP A 141 -4.02 0.33 -22.62
CA ASP A 141 -3.48 -0.38 -23.78
C ASP A 141 -4.49 -1.41 -24.31
N ALA A 142 -5.14 -2.15 -23.42
CA ALA A 142 -6.12 -3.18 -23.78
C ALA A 142 -7.44 -2.60 -24.33
N VAL A 143 -7.93 -1.50 -23.76
CA VAL A 143 -9.27 -0.95 -24.07
C VAL A 143 -9.22 0.19 -25.09
N ALA A 144 -8.22 1.06 -25.01
CA ALA A 144 -8.06 2.24 -25.86
C ALA A 144 -7.01 2.05 -26.96
N GLY A 145 -6.29 0.92 -26.98
CA GLY A 145 -5.26 0.63 -27.98
C GLY A 145 -4.02 1.50 -27.85
N THR A 146 -3.75 2.03 -26.65
CA THR A 146 -2.48 2.72 -26.35
C THR A 146 -1.32 1.72 -26.29
N SER A 147 -0.10 2.22 -26.17
CA SER A 147 1.12 1.42 -26.01
C SER A 147 2.00 2.00 -24.89
N PHE A 148 1.41 2.19 -23.72
CA PHE A 148 2.06 2.77 -22.55
C PHE A 148 2.91 1.77 -21.78
N VAL A 149 2.54 0.48 -21.79
CA VAL A 149 3.28 -0.56 -21.10
C VAL A 149 4.33 -1.17 -22.04
N GLY A 150 5.59 -1.12 -21.60
CA GLY A 150 6.72 -1.73 -22.30
C GLY A 150 6.81 -3.24 -22.11
N THR A 151 8.04 -3.76 -22.17
CA THR A 151 8.32 -5.16 -21.85
C THR A 151 8.17 -5.44 -20.35
N ALA A 152 8.14 -6.72 -19.96
CA ALA A 152 8.11 -7.10 -18.55
C ALA A 152 9.33 -6.51 -17.80
N ASP A 153 10.50 -6.56 -18.41
CA ASP A 153 11.73 -5.97 -17.87
C ASP A 153 11.61 -4.46 -17.71
N ASP A 154 11.06 -3.75 -18.70
CA ASP A 154 10.84 -2.29 -18.62
C ASP A 154 9.92 -1.95 -17.45
N LEU A 155 8.80 -2.66 -17.31
CA LEU A 155 7.86 -2.49 -16.21
C LEU A 155 8.51 -2.78 -14.85
N MET A 156 9.35 -3.82 -14.76
CA MET A 156 10.03 -4.15 -13.50
C MET A 156 11.06 -3.10 -13.11
N TRP A 157 11.84 -2.58 -14.07
CA TRP A 157 12.73 -1.47 -13.80
C TRP A 157 11.98 -0.21 -13.38
N ASP A 158 10.82 0.05 -13.96
CA ASP A 158 9.94 1.15 -13.54
C ASP A 158 9.51 0.99 -12.07
N LEU A 159 9.06 -0.20 -11.67
CA LEU A 159 8.68 -0.50 -10.27
C LEU A 159 9.87 -0.43 -9.30
N ILE A 160 11.05 -0.87 -9.71
CA ILE A 160 12.29 -0.80 -8.91
C ILE A 160 12.70 0.65 -8.69
N VAL A 161 12.70 1.47 -9.75
CA VAL A 161 13.06 2.89 -9.63
C VAL A 161 12.01 3.62 -8.79
N ALA A 162 10.71 3.32 -8.95
CA ALA A 162 9.65 3.84 -8.08
C ALA A 162 9.91 3.53 -6.61
N THR A 163 10.27 2.28 -6.30
CA THR A 163 10.58 1.84 -4.95
C THR A 163 11.80 2.57 -4.39
N ALA A 164 12.89 2.65 -5.15
CA ALA A 164 14.12 3.33 -4.73
C ALA A 164 13.89 4.83 -4.49
N VAL A 165 13.13 5.48 -5.37
CA VAL A 165 12.77 6.90 -5.25
C VAL A 165 11.83 7.14 -4.06
N GLY A 166 10.84 6.27 -3.84
CA GLY A 166 9.96 6.34 -2.68
C GLY A 166 10.72 6.23 -1.36
N VAL A 167 11.66 5.28 -1.27
CA VAL A 167 12.57 5.13 -0.12
C VAL A 167 13.42 6.39 0.07
N GLY A 168 14.03 6.89 -1.01
CA GLY A 168 14.83 8.12 -0.97
C GLY A 168 14.03 9.34 -0.49
N ALA A 169 12.81 9.50 -0.99
CA ALA A 169 11.90 10.58 -0.59
C ALA A 169 11.49 10.45 0.88
N GLY A 170 11.17 9.25 1.36
CA GLY A 170 10.85 8.99 2.76
C GLY A 170 12.01 9.33 3.70
N VAL A 171 13.24 8.92 3.34
CA VAL A 171 14.45 9.25 4.10
C VAL A 171 14.73 10.76 4.08
N LEU A 172 14.66 11.40 2.92
CA LEU A 172 14.86 12.84 2.80
C LEU A 172 13.84 13.62 3.63
N PHE A 173 12.58 13.18 3.63
CA PHE A 173 11.51 13.77 4.44
C PHE A 173 11.80 13.63 5.94
N ASP A 174 12.19 12.44 6.42
CA ASP A 174 12.55 12.23 7.83
C ASP A 174 13.74 13.12 8.24
N VAL A 175 14.77 13.20 7.39
CA VAL A 175 15.95 14.07 7.60
C VAL A 175 15.56 15.55 7.59
N TYR A 176 14.74 16.00 6.63
CA TYR A 176 14.24 17.37 6.58
C TYR A 176 13.52 17.73 7.89
N CYS A 177 12.61 16.88 8.35
CA CYS A 177 11.89 17.07 9.60
C CYS A 177 12.82 17.06 10.83
N HIS A 178 13.89 16.28 10.80
CA HIS A 178 14.84 16.19 11.91
C HIS A 178 15.80 17.40 11.96
N VAL A 179 16.32 17.84 10.81
CA VAL A 179 17.30 18.95 10.69
C VAL A 179 16.64 20.32 10.87
N SER A 180 15.38 20.47 10.47
CA SER A 180 14.66 21.76 10.57
C SER A 180 14.25 22.17 12.00
N GLY A 181 14.62 21.39 13.04
CA GLY A 181 14.56 21.82 14.45
C GLY A 181 13.18 22.26 14.96
N ARG A 182 12.08 21.83 14.33
CA ARG A 182 10.71 22.29 14.67
C ARG A 182 9.88 21.30 15.50
N ILE A 183 10.47 20.25 16.07
CA ILE A 183 9.77 19.37 17.01
C ILE A 183 10.70 18.94 18.15
N GLU A 184 10.99 19.89 19.03
CA GLU A 184 11.49 19.58 20.37
C GLU A 184 10.67 20.36 21.38
N ARG A 185 9.60 19.70 21.86
CA ARG A 185 8.97 19.85 23.17
C ARG A 185 7.62 19.13 23.17
N LEU A 186 7.52 18.18 24.10
CA LEU A 186 6.35 17.50 24.69
C LEU A 186 6.51 15.98 24.62
N ARG A 187 7.39 15.49 25.48
CA ARG A 187 7.41 14.10 25.94
C ARG A 187 6.94 14.13 27.39
N PRO A 188 5.71 13.72 27.71
CA PRO A 188 5.35 13.32 29.07
C PRO A 188 5.84 11.90 29.30
N ASP A 189 6.28 11.65 30.53
CA ASP A 189 6.75 10.36 31.01
C ASP A 189 5.71 9.26 30.84
N ALA A 190 6.21 8.09 30.48
CA ALA A 190 5.44 6.86 30.44
C ALA A 190 5.42 6.26 31.84
N ASP A 191 4.23 6.05 32.39
CA ASP A 191 4.01 5.02 33.41
C ASP A 191 2.66 4.31 33.22
N ALA A 192 2.81 2.98 33.15
CA ALA A 192 1.98 1.85 33.55
C ALA A 192 0.44 1.82 33.38
N ALA A 193 0.05 0.75 32.67
CA ALA A 193 -1.07 -0.19 32.93
C ALA A 193 -2.52 0.30 32.72
N ASP A 194 -3.29 -0.42 31.90
CA ASP A 194 -3.88 -1.68 32.37
C ASP A 194 -4.42 -2.57 31.24
N ALA A 195 -4.60 -3.84 31.62
CA ALA A 195 -4.94 -4.98 30.81
C ALA A 195 -6.44 -5.12 30.48
N ASP A 196 -6.64 -5.95 29.45
CA ASP A 196 -7.75 -6.91 29.27
C ASP A 196 -9.05 -6.48 28.57
N ARG A 197 -9.35 -7.19 27.46
CA ARG A 197 -10.39 -8.24 27.45
C ARG A 197 -10.29 -9.08 26.19
N ALA A 198 -10.01 -10.36 26.42
CA ALA A 198 -10.26 -11.46 25.50
C ALA A 198 -11.70 -11.43 24.96
N VAL A 199 -11.84 -11.60 23.64
CA VAL A 199 -13.07 -12.15 23.05
C VAL A 199 -12.75 -13.60 22.72
N GLY A 200 -13.23 -14.51 23.59
CA GLY A 200 -13.12 -15.94 23.39
C GLY A 200 -13.89 -16.38 22.16
N GLY A 201 -13.17 -16.93 21.18
CA GLY A 201 -13.74 -17.71 20.09
C GLY A 201 -13.65 -19.20 20.42
N ASP A 202 -14.77 -19.89 20.30
CA ASP A 202 -14.95 -21.32 20.60
C ASP A 202 -13.91 -22.21 19.88
N ALA A 203 -13.08 -22.89 20.67
CA ALA A 203 -11.99 -23.74 20.21
C ALA A 203 -12.46 -25.19 20.14
N GLY A 204 -13.02 -25.59 18.99
CA GLY A 204 -13.42 -26.99 18.79
C GLY A 204 -13.33 -27.49 17.36
N SER A 205 -13.73 -26.68 16.37
CA SER A 205 -13.95 -27.19 15.01
C SER A 205 -12.90 -26.75 13.99
N GLY A 206 -12.20 -25.61 14.21
CA GLY A 206 -11.21 -25.07 13.28
C GLY A 206 -9.83 -25.74 13.33
N ALA A 207 -9.45 -26.32 14.47
CA ALA A 207 -8.10 -26.88 14.66
C ALA A 207 -7.81 -28.08 13.74
N ARG A 208 -8.83 -28.91 13.45
CA ARG A 208 -8.69 -30.06 12.54
C ARG A 208 -8.48 -29.62 11.08
N LEU A 209 -9.21 -28.59 10.64
CA LEU A 209 -9.04 -28.02 9.30
C LEU A 209 -7.63 -27.42 9.14
N VAL A 210 -7.20 -26.59 10.09
CA VAL A 210 -5.86 -25.99 10.08
C VAL A 210 -4.78 -27.06 10.07
N GLY A 211 -4.91 -28.10 10.92
CA GLY A 211 -3.97 -29.22 10.93
C GLY A 211 -3.93 -30.00 9.60
N ALA A 212 -5.08 -30.20 8.95
CA ALA A 212 -5.14 -30.83 7.63
C ALA A 212 -4.46 -29.97 6.55
N LEU A 213 -4.72 -28.65 6.55
CA LEU A 213 -4.06 -27.70 5.64
C LEU A 213 -2.54 -27.65 5.86
N GLN A 214 -2.08 -27.65 7.11
CA GLN A 214 -0.66 -27.75 7.46
C GLN A 214 -0.03 -29.07 7.00
N ALA A 215 -0.77 -30.19 7.10
CA ALA A 215 -0.31 -31.47 6.59
C ALA A 215 -0.17 -31.47 5.06
N VAL A 216 -1.08 -30.81 4.34
CA VAL A 216 -0.96 -30.59 2.88
C VAL A 216 0.30 -29.79 2.58
N LEU A 217 0.50 -28.65 3.25
CA LEU A 217 1.69 -27.80 3.07
C LEU A 217 3.00 -28.57 3.34
N LEU A 218 3.04 -29.34 4.42
CA LEU A 218 4.18 -30.19 4.74
C LEU A 218 4.41 -31.27 3.68
N GLY A 219 3.35 -31.86 3.15
CA GLY A 219 3.41 -32.81 2.03
C GLY A 219 4.00 -32.19 0.77
N ILE A 220 3.58 -30.97 0.40
CA ILE A 220 4.13 -30.23 -0.74
C ILE A 220 5.62 -29.94 -0.53
N ALA A 221 6.00 -29.46 0.66
CA ALA A 221 7.39 -29.20 1.00
C ALA A 221 8.25 -30.49 0.94
N ALA A 222 7.72 -31.63 1.40
CA ALA A 222 8.40 -32.91 1.30
C ALA A 222 8.56 -33.37 -0.16
N ILE A 223 7.55 -33.17 -1.01
CA ILE A 223 7.65 -33.41 -2.45
C ILE A 223 8.73 -32.54 -3.09
N ALA A 224 8.80 -31.26 -2.72
CA ALA A 224 9.81 -30.34 -3.21
C ALA A 224 11.23 -30.81 -2.86
N VAL A 225 11.47 -31.19 -1.60
CA VAL A 225 12.76 -31.76 -1.15
C VAL A 225 13.09 -33.03 -1.93
N ALA A 226 12.12 -33.93 -2.11
CA ALA A 226 12.32 -35.18 -2.83
C ALA A 226 12.64 -34.98 -4.32
N ARG A 227 12.13 -33.90 -4.92
CA ARG A 227 12.41 -33.51 -6.32
C ARG A 227 13.66 -32.65 -6.49
N GLY A 228 14.24 -32.14 -5.40
CA GLY A 228 15.30 -31.12 -5.47
C GLY A 228 14.80 -29.77 -6.01
N ASP A 229 13.50 -29.50 -5.91
CA ASP A 229 12.83 -28.33 -6.46
C ASP A 229 12.86 -27.19 -5.42
N ALA A 230 13.83 -26.28 -5.57
CA ALA A 230 14.03 -25.17 -4.64
C ALA A 230 12.88 -24.15 -4.68
N THR A 231 12.32 -23.91 -5.86
CA THR A 231 11.21 -22.98 -6.11
C THR A 231 9.96 -23.45 -5.39
N LEU A 232 9.58 -24.72 -5.56
CA LEU A 232 8.44 -25.31 -4.85
C LEU A 232 8.70 -25.40 -3.34
N LEU A 233 9.94 -25.64 -2.93
CA LEU A 233 10.30 -25.71 -1.51
C LEU A 233 10.07 -24.36 -0.83
N VAL A 234 10.54 -23.26 -1.41
CA VAL A 234 10.31 -21.91 -0.87
C VAL A 234 8.82 -21.56 -0.88
N ASN A 235 8.13 -21.84 -1.98
CA ASN A 235 6.69 -21.60 -2.15
C ASN A 235 5.78 -22.48 -1.27
N SER A 236 6.32 -23.46 -0.55
CA SER A 236 5.56 -24.28 0.41
C SER A 236 6.05 -24.09 1.85
N ALA A 237 7.35 -23.89 2.07
CA ALA A 237 7.93 -23.66 3.38
C ALA A 237 7.57 -22.29 3.97
N VAL A 238 7.59 -21.23 3.16
CA VAL A 238 7.20 -19.88 3.63
C VAL A 238 5.72 -19.86 4.04
N PRO A 239 4.75 -20.33 3.22
CA PRO A 239 3.36 -20.44 3.64
C PRO A 239 3.17 -21.33 4.87
N LEU A 240 3.86 -22.47 4.97
CA LEU A 240 3.83 -23.30 6.16
C LEU A 240 4.26 -22.51 7.40
N GLY A 241 5.36 -21.77 7.33
CA GLY A 241 5.82 -20.89 8.40
C GLY A 241 4.79 -19.85 8.81
N ILE A 242 4.12 -19.21 7.85
CA ILE A 242 3.03 -18.25 8.10
C ILE A 242 1.90 -18.90 8.90
N THR A 243 1.50 -20.13 8.58
CA THR A 243 0.44 -20.84 9.33
C THR A 243 0.81 -21.12 10.80
N LEU A 244 2.09 -21.08 11.16
CA LEU A 244 2.57 -21.31 12.52
C LEU A 244 2.58 -20.03 13.37
N VAL A 245 2.47 -18.85 12.75
CA VAL A 245 2.48 -17.56 13.45
C VAL A 245 1.41 -17.47 14.56
N PRO A 246 0.13 -17.87 14.34
CA PRO A 246 -0.87 -17.82 15.40
C PRO A 246 -0.52 -18.69 16.62
N ALA A 247 0.11 -19.86 16.39
CA ALA A 247 0.55 -20.74 17.46
C ALA A 247 1.75 -20.14 18.23
N LEU A 248 2.67 -19.48 17.52
CA LEU A 248 3.79 -18.77 18.11
C LEU A 248 3.30 -17.59 18.98
N LEU A 249 2.36 -16.78 18.47
CA LEU A 249 1.77 -15.67 19.22
C LEU A 249 1.08 -16.14 20.51
N ARG A 250 0.35 -17.25 20.45
CA ARG A 250 -0.26 -17.85 21.63
C ARG A 250 0.79 -18.32 22.64
N ARG A 251 1.87 -18.92 22.17
CA ARG A 251 2.96 -19.43 23.02
C ARG A 251 3.75 -18.30 23.69
N GLN A 252 4.09 -17.26 22.93
CA GLN A 252 5.00 -16.21 23.39
C GLN A 252 4.28 -15.09 24.14
N TYR A 253 3.03 -14.76 23.75
CA TYR A 253 2.30 -13.60 24.25
C TYR A 253 0.96 -13.96 24.91
N GLY A 254 0.60 -15.25 25.01
CA GLY A 254 -0.71 -15.67 25.53
C GLY A 254 -1.90 -15.25 24.66
N TYR A 255 -1.64 -14.69 23.47
CA TYR A 255 -2.67 -14.16 22.59
C TYR A 255 -3.27 -15.28 21.71
N ALA A 256 -4.53 -15.62 21.97
CA ALA A 256 -5.29 -16.54 21.14
C ALA A 256 -6.00 -15.77 20.02
N MET A 257 -5.59 -16.02 18.78
CA MET A 257 -6.22 -15.45 17.59
C MET A 257 -7.56 -16.15 17.28
N ASP A 258 -8.51 -15.40 16.71
CA ASP A 258 -9.81 -15.93 16.27
C ASP A 258 -9.65 -17.10 15.29
N ALA A 259 -10.41 -18.18 15.52
CA ALA A 259 -10.28 -19.42 14.76
C ALA A 259 -10.59 -19.26 13.26
N ARG A 260 -11.45 -18.32 12.87
CA ARG A 260 -11.76 -18.06 11.46
C ARG A 260 -10.59 -17.35 10.79
N LEU A 261 -9.93 -16.43 11.49
CA LEU A 261 -8.70 -15.78 11.00
C LEU A 261 -7.57 -16.80 10.86
N VAL A 262 -7.39 -17.71 11.83
CA VAL A 262 -6.40 -18.79 11.73
C VAL A 262 -6.71 -19.70 10.53
N ALA A 263 -7.98 -20.04 10.31
CA ALA A 263 -8.39 -20.83 9.15
C ALA A 263 -8.18 -20.07 7.82
N TRP A 264 -8.41 -18.75 7.79
CA TRP A 264 -8.13 -17.91 6.62
C TRP A 264 -6.64 -17.86 6.29
N ILE A 265 -5.78 -17.63 7.29
CA ILE A 265 -4.31 -17.66 7.14
C ILE A 265 -3.89 -19.01 6.54
N ALA A 266 -4.32 -20.12 7.15
CA ALA A 266 -3.98 -21.45 6.67
C ALA A 266 -4.53 -21.73 5.27
N GLY A 267 -5.75 -21.28 4.98
CA GLY A 267 -6.40 -21.45 3.68
C GLY A 267 -5.68 -20.71 2.57
N ALA A 268 -5.42 -19.41 2.75
CA ALA A 268 -4.68 -18.58 1.79
C ALA A 268 -3.26 -19.15 1.54
N SER A 269 -2.54 -19.49 2.61
CA SER A 269 -1.22 -20.13 2.51
C SER A 269 -1.24 -21.45 1.75
N THR A 270 -2.28 -22.27 1.94
CA THR A 270 -2.43 -23.55 1.24
C THR A 270 -2.81 -23.35 -0.22
N LEU A 271 -3.71 -22.41 -0.52
CA LEU A 271 -4.09 -22.09 -1.90
C LEU A 271 -2.85 -21.72 -2.72
N HIS A 272 -1.99 -20.85 -2.19
CA HIS A 272 -0.72 -20.45 -2.83
C HIS A 272 0.18 -21.67 -3.12
N ALA A 273 0.47 -22.49 -2.10
CA ALA A 273 1.38 -23.62 -2.26
C ALA A 273 0.85 -24.70 -3.21
N VAL A 274 -0.47 -24.94 -3.23
CA VAL A 274 -1.11 -25.85 -4.19
C VAL A 274 -1.05 -25.27 -5.61
N GLY A 275 -1.17 -23.95 -5.73
CA GLY A 275 -0.91 -23.19 -6.95
C GLY A 275 0.47 -23.49 -7.51
N ALA A 276 1.51 -23.22 -6.71
CA ALA A 276 2.90 -23.44 -7.07
C ALA A 276 3.23 -24.90 -7.41
N LEU A 277 2.56 -25.88 -6.78
CA LEU A 277 2.76 -27.29 -7.09
C LEU A 277 2.33 -27.67 -8.51
N ALA A 278 1.20 -27.13 -8.98
CA ALA A 278 0.62 -27.52 -10.27
C ALA A 278 -0.42 -26.56 -10.83
N LEU A 279 -1.23 -25.92 -9.97
CA LEU A 279 -2.44 -25.25 -10.45
C LEU A 279 -2.19 -23.92 -11.18
N TYR A 280 -1.07 -23.23 -10.90
CA TYR A 280 -0.69 -22.03 -11.68
C TYR A 280 -0.48 -22.35 -13.16
N GLY A 281 0.23 -23.45 -13.45
CA GLY A 281 0.43 -23.90 -14.84
C GLY A 281 -0.80 -24.57 -15.47
N ALA A 282 -1.72 -25.12 -14.65
CA ALA A 282 -2.89 -25.83 -15.16
C ALA A 282 -4.10 -24.91 -15.42
N PHE A 283 -4.26 -23.86 -14.62
CA PHE A 283 -5.44 -23.00 -14.62
C PHE A 283 -5.04 -21.53 -14.39
N GLY A 284 -4.97 -20.73 -15.45
CA GLY A 284 -4.54 -19.32 -15.33
C GLY A 284 -5.39 -18.43 -14.41
N TRP A 285 -6.63 -18.80 -14.10
CA TRP A 285 -7.46 -18.08 -13.13
C TRP A 285 -7.14 -18.42 -11.66
N TYR A 286 -6.46 -19.54 -11.42
CA TYR A 286 -6.17 -20.00 -10.06
C TYR A 286 -5.17 -19.08 -9.36
N ASP A 287 -4.23 -18.56 -10.14
CA ASP A 287 -3.25 -17.59 -9.69
C ASP A 287 -3.92 -16.29 -9.18
N SER A 288 -4.83 -15.71 -9.96
CA SER A 288 -5.69 -14.60 -9.53
C SER A 288 -6.47 -14.87 -8.24
N LEU A 289 -6.95 -16.10 -8.05
CA LEU A 289 -7.64 -16.51 -6.83
C LEU A 289 -6.65 -16.51 -5.64
N ALA A 290 -5.47 -17.10 -5.81
CA ALA A 290 -4.43 -17.12 -4.78
C ALA A 290 -4.01 -15.70 -4.39
N HIS A 291 -3.77 -14.82 -5.36
CA HIS A 291 -3.47 -13.41 -5.14
C HIS A 291 -4.57 -12.69 -4.35
N THR A 292 -5.84 -12.89 -4.71
CA THR A 292 -6.97 -12.27 -3.97
C THR A 292 -6.98 -12.69 -2.49
N PHE A 293 -6.79 -13.98 -2.20
CA PHE A 293 -6.80 -14.51 -0.82
C PHE A 293 -5.56 -14.09 -0.02
N SER A 294 -4.38 -14.15 -0.64
CA SER A 294 -3.11 -13.70 -0.05
C SER A 294 -3.12 -12.19 0.21
N ALA A 295 -3.68 -11.39 -0.70
CA ALA A 295 -3.89 -9.97 -0.49
C ALA A 295 -4.81 -9.68 0.70
N GLY A 296 -5.83 -10.52 0.92
CA GLY A 296 -6.67 -10.41 2.11
C GLY A 296 -5.89 -10.64 3.42
N LEU A 297 -4.92 -11.56 3.41
CA LEU A 297 -4.00 -11.78 4.54
C LEU A 297 -3.11 -10.54 4.78
N VAL A 298 -2.49 -10.01 3.72
CA VAL A 298 -1.65 -8.81 3.76
C VAL A 298 -2.47 -7.59 4.23
N ALA A 299 -3.72 -7.47 3.79
CA ALA A 299 -4.65 -6.41 4.20
C ALA A 299 -4.93 -6.46 5.71
N GLY A 300 -5.15 -7.66 6.25
CA GLY A 300 -5.31 -7.86 7.69
C GLY A 300 -4.06 -7.45 8.48
N ALA A 301 -2.87 -7.79 7.98
CA ALA A 301 -1.60 -7.36 8.58
C ALA A 301 -1.43 -5.83 8.53
N GLY A 302 -1.70 -5.20 7.38
CA GLY A 302 -1.67 -3.74 7.21
C GLY A 302 -2.65 -3.02 8.15
N TYR A 303 -3.86 -3.56 8.31
CA TYR A 303 -4.85 -3.04 9.26
C TYR A 303 -4.35 -3.14 10.71
N ALA A 304 -3.78 -4.29 11.09
CA ALA A 304 -3.23 -4.50 12.42
C ALA A 304 -2.05 -3.55 12.70
N LEU A 305 -1.17 -3.32 11.72
CA LEU A 305 -0.08 -2.35 11.81
C LEU A 305 -0.61 -0.93 12.02
N ALA A 306 -1.54 -0.47 11.16
CA ALA A 306 -2.15 0.85 11.30
C ALA A 306 -2.80 1.03 12.68
N ARG A 307 -3.54 0.02 13.14
CA ARG A 307 -4.22 0.04 14.44
C ARG A 307 -3.24 0.01 15.62
N SER A 308 -2.12 -0.69 15.48
CA SER A 308 -1.06 -0.71 16.49
C SER A 308 -0.42 0.67 16.64
N VAL A 309 -0.12 1.34 15.53
CA VAL A 309 0.44 2.70 15.53
C VAL A 309 -0.51 3.68 16.20
N GLU A 310 -1.81 3.66 15.85
CA GLU A 310 -2.82 4.50 16.52
C GLU A 310 -2.90 4.27 18.03
N ARG A 311 -2.73 3.01 18.49
CA ARG A 311 -2.85 2.67 19.92
C ARG A 311 -1.62 3.03 20.74
N HIS A 312 -0.44 3.02 20.13
CA HIS A 312 0.83 3.22 20.85
C HIS A 312 1.43 4.60 20.58
N SER A 313 0.72 5.48 19.88
CA SER A 313 1.16 6.84 19.61
C SER A 313 0.01 7.82 19.77
N ASP A 314 0.07 8.64 20.82
CA ASP A 314 -0.85 9.77 21.01
C ASP A 314 -0.70 10.84 19.90
N ALA A 315 0.37 10.75 19.11
CA ALA A 315 0.61 11.60 17.95
C ALA A 315 -0.11 11.11 16.68
N VAL A 316 -0.74 9.94 16.69
CA VAL A 316 -1.33 9.33 15.49
C VAL A 316 -2.81 9.00 15.66
N ALA A 317 -3.67 9.76 14.97
CA ALA A 317 -5.11 9.51 14.94
C ALA A 317 -5.57 9.32 13.49
N PHE A 318 -6.13 8.14 13.16
CA PHE A 318 -6.65 7.86 11.82
C PHE A 318 -8.17 7.93 11.74
N THR A 319 -8.69 8.55 10.67
CA THR A 319 -10.09 8.38 10.29
C THR A 319 -10.31 6.97 9.75
N ARG A 320 -11.57 6.52 9.73
CA ARG A 320 -11.90 5.19 9.23
C ARG A 320 -11.59 5.06 7.73
N GLU A 321 -11.88 6.13 6.99
CA GLU A 321 -11.64 6.25 5.55
C GLU A 321 -10.14 6.18 5.28
N PHE A 322 -9.33 6.92 6.05
CA PHE A 322 -7.87 6.86 5.88
C PHE A 322 -7.32 5.47 6.17
N ARG A 323 -7.79 4.80 7.24
CA ARG A 323 -7.34 3.45 7.55
C ARG A 323 -7.69 2.45 6.44
N ALA A 324 -8.88 2.55 5.86
CA ALA A 324 -9.27 1.74 4.71
C ALA A 324 -8.36 2.02 3.49
N THR A 325 -8.12 3.29 3.16
CA THR A 325 -7.22 3.70 2.09
C THR A 325 -5.79 3.22 2.33
N PHE A 326 -5.26 3.39 3.55
CA PHE A 326 -3.93 2.92 3.93
C PHE A 326 -3.79 1.42 3.72
N VAL A 327 -4.80 0.62 4.09
CA VAL A 327 -4.78 -0.83 3.87
C VAL A 327 -4.69 -1.17 2.38
N VAL A 328 -5.46 -0.49 1.53
CA VAL A 328 -5.39 -0.71 0.08
C VAL A 328 -4.02 -0.35 -0.48
N LEU A 329 -3.49 0.83 -0.11
CA LEU A 329 -2.16 1.26 -0.53
C LEU A 329 -1.07 0.32 -0.02
N PHE A 330 -1.18 -0.14 1.23
CA PHE A 330 -0.24 -1.07 1.84
C PHE A 330 -0.20 -2.40 1.09
N VAL A 331 -1.36 -2.98 0.76
CA VAL A 331 -1.41 -4.24 0.01
C VAL A 331 -0.82 -4.06 -1.38
N LEU A 332 -1.14 -2.97 -2.08
CA LEU A 332 -0.60 -2.71 -3.41
C LEU A 332 0.92 -2.50 -3.37
N ALA A 333 1.43 -1.79 -2.35
CA ALA A 333 2.87 -1.64 -2.14
C ALA A 333 3.58 -2.97 -1.84
N VAL A 334 2.96 -3.85 -1.03
CA VAL A 334 3.48 -5.21 -0.80
C VAL A 334 3.42 -6.05 -2.07
N GLY A 335 2.37 -5.90 -2.89
CA GLY A 335 2.28 -6.52 -4.21
C GLY A 335 3.47 -6.11 -5.09
N VAL A 336 3.74 -4.80 -5.21
CA VAL A 336 4.91 -4.29 -5.94
C VAL A 336 6.21 -4.82 -5.35
N ALA A 337 6.35 -4.88 -4.02
CA ALA A 337 7.52 -5.48 -3.38
C ALA A 337 7.70 -6.95 -3.76
N TRP A 338 6.60 -7.70 -3.87
CA TRP A 338 6.61 -9.10 -4.28
C TRP A 338 7.14 -9.25 -5.70
N GLU A 339 6.57 -8.54 -6.67
CA GLU A 339 7.04 -8.53 -8.08
C GLU A 339 8.54 -8.24 -8.19
N VAL A 340 9.02 -7.26 -7.42
CA VAL A 340 10.44 -6.87 -7.40
C VAL A 340 11.31 -8.02 -6.85
N LEU A 341 10.85 -8.75 -5.83
CA LEU A 341 11.56 -9.91 -5.31
C LEU A 341 11.60 -11.05 -6.35
N GLU A 342 10.53 -11.26 -7.10
CA GLU A 342 10.49 -12.30 -8.14
C GLU A 342 11.47 -12.00 -9.26
N PHE A 343 11.44 -10.78 -9.78
CA PHE A 343 12.39 -10.30 -10.78
C PHE A 343 13.84 -10.36 -10.29
N ALA A 344 14.10 -9.94 -9.03
CA ALA A 344 15.42 -10.03 -8.43
C ALA A 344 15.91 -11.48 -8.30
N SER A 345 15.00 -12.43 -8.03
CA SER A 345 15.34 -13.85 -7.96
C SER A 345 15.75 -14.41 -9.33
N GLY A 346 15.09 -13.99 -10.41
CA GLY A 346 15.44 -14.34 -11.78
C GLY A 346 16.80 -13.76 -12.20
N GLY A 347 17.05 -12.50 -11.85
CA GLY A 347 18.35 -11.86 -12.08
C GLY A 347 19.49 -12.56 -11.34
N LEU A 348 19.28 -12.94 -10.08
CA LEU A 348 20.26 -13.69 -9.30
C LEU A 348 20.56 -15.07 -9.91
N ALA A 349 19.53 -15.78 -10.35
CA ALA A 349 19.66 -17.07 -11.02
C ALA A 349 20.48 -16.97 -12.31
N ALA A 350 20.23 -15.93 -13.13
CA ALA A 350 20.99 -15.66 -14.35
C ALA A 350 22.49 -15.40 -14.09
N VAL A 351 22.83 -14.74 -12.98
CA VAL A 351 24.23 -14.46 -12.61
C VAL A 351 24.91 -15.66 -11.97
N THR A 352 24.18 -16.45 -11.18
CA THR A 352 24.75 -17.58 -10.43
C THR A 352 24.70 -18.91 -11.18
N GLY A 353 24.03 -18.97 -12.33
CA GLY A 353 23.83 -20.19 -13.11
C GLY A 353 22.83 -21.17 -12.48
N GLY A 354 21.97 -20.69 -11.59
CA GLY A 354 20.92 -21.48 -10.93
C GLY A 354 19.53 -21.27 -11.55
N GLU A 355 18.49 -21.82 -10.90
CA GLU A 355 17.09 -21.57 -11.26
C GLU A 355 16.48 -20.44 -10.41
N ALA A 356 15.55 -19.70 -10.99
CA ALA A 356 14.82 -18.65 -10.29
C ALA A 356 13.95 -19.28 -9.20
N VAL A 357 14.15 -18.85 -7.95
CA VAL A 357 13.45 -19.38 -6.77
C VAL A 357 11.99 -18.89 -6.72
N LEU A 358 11.70 -17.76 -7.34
CA LEU A 358 10.36 -17.22 -7.53
C LEU A 358 10.13 -17.07 -9.03
N ALA A 359 8.96 -17.47 -9.50
CA ALA A 359 8.65 -17.46 -10.93
C ALA A 359 7.94 -16.16 -11.29
N GLN A 360 8.36 -15.54 -12.38
CA GLN A 360 7.67 -14.40 -13.00
C GLN A 360 7.42 -14.76 -14.46
N TYR A 361 6.17 -14.68 -14.93
CA TYR A 361 5.80 -15.19 -16.24
C TYR A 361 5.72 -14.10 -17.34
N GLY A 362 5.52 -12.83 -16.98
CA GLY A 362 5.61 -11.69 -17.91
C GLY A 362 4.73 -10.50 -17.53
N THR A 363 4.53 -9.56 -18.45
CA THR A 363 3.81 -8.30 -18.16
C THR A 363 2.35 -8.50 -17.75
N THR A 364 1.65 -9.45 -18.39
CA THR A 364 0.24 -9.71 -18.08
C THR A 364 0.09 -10.30 -16.69
N ASP A 365 1.04 -11.14 -16.28
CA ASP A 365 1.14 -11.78 -14.96
C ASP A 365 1.26 -10.72 -13.85
N ILE A 366 2.33 -9.90 -13.93
CA ILE A 366 2.60 -8.78 -13.01
C ILE A 366 1.36 -7.88 -12.83
N VAL A 367 0.73 -7.49 -13.93
CA VAL A 367 -0.44 -6.60 -13.87
C VAL A 367 -1.66 -7.30 -13.26
N ASN A 368 -1.88 -8.56 -13.60
CA ASN A 368 -2.98 -9.37 -13.08
C ASN A 368 -2.85 -9.54 -11.55
N ASP A 369 -1.64 -9.79 -11.08
CA ASP A 369 -1.33 -9.96 -9.67
C ASP A 369 -1.59 -8.67 -8.89
N LEU A 370 -1.10 -7.53 -9.38
CA LEU A 370 -1.40 -6.22 -8.79
C LEU A 370 -2.90 -5.88 -8.81
N ALA A 371 -3.62 -6.27 -9.86
CA ALA A 371 -5.06 -6.04 -9.97
C ALA A 371 -5.84 -6.90 -8.96
N PHE A 372 -5.59 -8.20 -8.89
CA PHE A 372 -6.25 -9.10 -7.94
C PHE A 372 -5.82 -8.86 -6.49
N ASN A 373 -4.59 -8.38 -6.28
CA ASN A 373 -4.16 -7.85 -4.98
C ASN A 373 -5.03 -6.65 -4.56
N THR A 374 -5.26 -5.71 -5.47
CA THR A 374 -6.17 -4.57 -5.24
C THR A 374 -7.59 -5.04 -4.91
N VAL A 375 -8.12 -6.03 -5.64
CA VAL A 375 -9.46 -6.59 -5.38
C VAL A 375 -9.53 -7.17 -3.96
N GLY A 376 -8.57 -8.01 -3.57
CA GLY A 376 -8.50 -8.57 -2.22
C GLY A 376 -8.43 -7.48 -1.15
N ALA A 377 -7.62 -6.44 -1.38
CA ALA A 377 -7.47 -5.32 -0.47
C ALA A 377 -8.78 -4.52 -0.29
N VAL A 378 -9.46 -4.20 -1.39
CA VAL A 378 -10.73 -3.45 -1.38
C VAL A 378 -11.82 -4.26 -0.69
N LEU A 379 -11.91 -5.56 -0.97
CA LEU A 379 -12.88 -6.44 -0.29
C LEU A 379 -12.66 -6.46 1.23
N VAL A 380 -11.42 -6.58 1.69
CA VAL A 380 -11.10 -6.55 3.12
C VAL A 380 -11.34 -5.17 3.72
N ALA A 381 -10.93 -4.08 3.04
CA ALA A 381 -11.15 -2.73 3.52
C ALA A 381 -12.65 -2.39 3.64
N ALA A 382 -13.47 -2.82 2.66
CA ALA A 382 -14.91 -2.68 2.68
C ALA A 382 -15.56 -3.53 3.78
N PHE A 383 -15.13 -4.79 3.96
CA PHE A 383 -15.66 -5.67 5.00
C PHE A 383 -15.30 -5.19 6.41
N ALA A 384 -14.04 -4.77 6.62
CA ALA A 384 -13.58 -4.17 7.86
C ALA A 384 -14.40 -2.92 8.18
N SER A 385 -14.75 -2.12 7.17
CA SER A 385 -15.62 -0.97 7.33
C SER A 385 -17.04 -1.40 7.74
N ALA A 386 -17.71 -2.24 6.95
CA ALA A 386 -19.13 -2.61 7.16
C ALA A 386 -19.40 -3.35 8.48
N HIS A 387 -18.46 -4.18 8.95
CA HIS A 387 -18.64 -4.95 10.19
C HIS A 387 -18.83 -4.05 11.42
N PHE A 388 -18.14 -2.90 11.48
CA PHE A 388 -18.26 -1.96 12.59
C PHE A 388 -19.53 -1.10 12.55
N GLU A 389 -20.03 -0.73 11.37
CA GLU A 389 -21.30 -0.01 11.24
C GLU A 389 -22.49 -0.89 11.64
N GLY A 390 -22.51 -2.15 11.20
CA GLY A 390 -23.56 -3.09 11.56
C GLY A 390 -23.57 -3.41 13.06
N LEU A 391 -22.41 -3.48 13.70
CA LEU A 391 -22.32 -3.70 15.15
C LEU A 391 -22.73 -2.46 15.95
N ALA A 392 -22.28 -1.28 15.52
CA ALA A 392 -22.62 0.00 16.14
C ALA A 392 -24.13 0.29 16.03
N ALA A 393 -24.74 0.04 14.87
CA ALA A 393 -26.18 0.19 14.66
C ALA A 393 -27.00 -0.79 15.51
N ARG A 394 -26.54 -2.04 15.66
CA ARG A 394 -27.19 -3.04 16.52
C ARG A 394 -27.06 -2.72 18.02
N LEU A 395 -25.93 -2.16 18.44
CA LEU A 395 -25.73 -1.71 19.83
C LEU A 395 -26.54 -0.44 20.12
N ALA A 396 -26.54 0.54 19.21
CA ALA A 396 -27.37 1.74 19.31
C ALA A 396 -28.87 1.41 19.33
N GLY A 397 -29.32 0.46 18.52
CA GLY A 397 -30.70 -0.03 18.55
C GLY A 397 -31.09 -0.73 19.86
N ARG A 398 -30.15 -1.49 20.47
CA ARG A 398 -30.39 -2.14 21.77
C ARG A 398 -30.37 -1.17 22.96
N VAL A 399 -29.49 -0.17 22.93
CA VAL A 399 -29.48 0.91 23.94
C VAL A 399 -30.72 1.78 23.77
N GLY A 400 -31.12 2.11 22.54
CA GLY A 400 -32.37 2.82 22.25
C GLY A 400 -33.61 2.06 22.73
N ALA A 401 -33.65 0.74 22.61
CA ALA A 401 -34.73 -0.10 23.16
C ALA A 401 -34.74 -0.16 24.69
N LEU A 402 -33.58 -0.04 25.34
CA LEU A 402 -33.47 0.00 26.81
C LEU A 402 -33.79 1.38 27.40
N VAL A 403 -33.58 2.46 26.64
CA VAL A 403 -33.85 3.84 27.05
C VAL A 403 -35.26 4.30 26.63
N GLY A 404 -35.81 3.75 25.53
CA GLY A 404 -37.14 4.06 25.01
C GLY A 404 -38.24 3.08 25.45
N GLY A 405 -37.94 2.13 26.33
CA GLY A 405 -38.92 1.21 26.92
C GLY A 405 -39.70 1.85 28.05
N GLY A 406 -40.56 2.79 27.72
CA GLY A 406 -41.50 3.42 28.65
C GLY A 406 -42.69 3.97 27.88
N ASP A 407 -43.61 3.08 27.52
CA ASP A 407 -45.05 3.33 27.41
C ASP A 407 -45.80 2.06 27.83
#